data_AF-A0AAD6QWN4-F1
#
_entry.id   AF-A0AAD6QWN4-F1
#
_cell.length_a   1.000
_cell.length_b   1.000
_cell.length_c   1.000
_cell.angle_alpha   90.00
_cell.angle_beta   90.00
_cell.angle_gamma   90.00
#
_symmetry.space_group_name_H-M   'P 1'
#
loop_
_entity.id
_entity.type
_entity.pdbx_description
1 polymer ?
#
loop_
_entity_poly.entity_id
_entity_poly.type
_entity_poly.pdbx_seq_one_letter_code
_entity_poly.pdbx_strand_id
1 'polypeptide(L)' 'MPEKKYVIAMGACTITGGMFSTDSYSTVRGVDKLIPIDVYFRAALLNRRRL' A
#
# COMPACT_ATOMS: atom_id res chain seq x y z
N MET A 1 -3.69 -14.30 16.24
CA MET A 1 -2.89 -13.06 16.31
C MET A 1 -3.34 -12.33 17.58
N PRO A 2 -2.43 -12.10 18.54
CA PRO A 2 -2.76 -11.63 19.90
C PRO A 2 -3.40 -10.23 19.84
N GLU A 3 -4.26 -9.93 20.81
CA GLU A 3 -5.09 -8.73 20.91
C GLU A 3 -4.28 -7.44 20.86
N LYS A 4 -4.22 -6.85 19.65
CA LYS A 4 -4.03 -5.45 19.26
C LYS A 4 -3.41 -5.48 17.87
N LYS A 5 -4.28 -5.44 16.85
CA LYS A 5 -3.85 -5.48 15.45
C LYS A 5 -3.63 -4.04 14.99
N TYR A 6 -2.37 -3.70 14.72
CA TYR A 6 -2.03 -2.49 13.99
C TYR A 6 -1.69 -2.87 12.56
N VAL A 7 -2.35 -2.24 11.60
CA VAL A 7 -2.16 -2.53 10.18
C VAL A 7 -1.50 -1.32 9.54
N ILE A 8 -0.30 -1.54 8.98
CA ILE A 8 0.47 -0.50 8.29
C ILE A 8 0.49 -0.84 6.80
N ALA A 9 0.01 0.09 5.97
CA ALA A 9 0.10 -0.05 4.51
C ALA A 9 1.37 0.63 3.99
N MET A 10 2.35 -0.17 3.54
CA MET A 10 3.59 0.34 2.94
C MET A 10 3.55 0.26 1.40
N GLY A 11 3.99 1.34 0.76
CA GLY A 11 4.21 1.40 -0.69
C GLY A 11 2.96 1.67 -1.51
N ALA A 12 3.13 2.22 -2.72
CA ALA A 12 2.00 2.62 -3.57
C ALA A 12 1.07 1.45 -3.95
N CYS A 13 1.62 0.24 -4.06
CA CYS A 13 0.89 -0.98 -4.41
C CYS A 13 -0.20 -1.31 -3.38
N THR A 14 0.10 -1.22 -2.10
CA THR A 14 -0.81 -1.61 -1.02
C THR A 14 -1.86 -0.53 -0.72
N ILE A 15 -1.56 0.73 -1.02
CA ILE A 15 -2.42 1.88 -0.72
C ILE A 15 -3.45 2.11 -1.84
N THR A 16 -3.00 2.05 -3.10
CA THR A 16 -3.83 2.41 -4.27
C THR A 16 -3.86 1.37 -5.39
N GLY A 17 -3.07 0.30 -5.27
CA GLY A 17 -2.79 -0.63 -6.37
C GLY A 17 -1.50 -0.30 -7.14
N GLY A 18 -0.96 0.92 -6.98
CA GLY A 18 0.31 1.34 -7.58
C GLY A 18 0.33 1.14 -9.10
N MET A 19 1.41 0.52 -9.60
CA MET A 19 1.58 0.17 -11.01
C MET A 19 0.51 -0.80 -11.53
N PHE A 20 -0.06 -1.62 -10.65
CA PHE A 20 -1.07 -2.61 -11.01
C PHE A 20 -2.48 -2.08 -10.90
N SER A 21 -2.63 -0.76 -10.68
CA SER A 21 -3.92 -0.11 -10.76
C SER A 21 -4.49 -0.41 -12.15
N THR A 22 -4.08 0.23 -13.23
CA THR A 22 -4.84 0.15 -14.49
C THR A 22 -4.97 -1.24 -15.15
N ASP A 23 -3.98 -2.13 -15.05
CA ASP A 23 -3.84 -3.30 -15.94
C ASP A 23 -4.04 -4.69 -15.29
N SER A 24 -4.46 -4.77 -14.03
CA SER A 24 -4.58 -6.07 -13.36
C SER A 24 -6.00 -6.37 -12.86
N TYR A 25 -6.52 -7.54 -13.24
CA TYR A 25 -7.83 -8.08 -12.85
C TYR A 25 -7.76 -8.88 -11.53
N SER A 26 -6.57 -9.34 -11.17
CA SER A 26 -6.32 -10.20 -10.01
C SER A 26 -5.86 -9.45 -8.77
N THR A 27 -5.59 -8.13 -8.86
CA THR A 27 -5.14 -7.35 -7.70
C THR A 27 -6.25 -6.45 -7.15
N VAL A 28 -6.24 -6.31 -5.83
CA VAL A 28 -7.17 -5.41 -5.15
C VAL A 28 -6.58 -4.00 -5.15
N ARG A 29 -7.39 -3.02 -5.59
CA ARG A 29 -7.06 -1.59 -5.61
C ARG A 29 -7.06 -1.00 -4.19
N GLY A 30 -6.05 -1.36 -3.40
CA GLY A 30 -5.85 -0.90 -2.02
C GLY A 30 -6.32 -1.90 -0.95
N VAL A 31 -5.51 -2.06 0.10
CA VAL A 31 -5.81 -2.93 1.26
C VAL A 31 -6.92 -2.37 2.14
N ASP A 32 -7.23 -1.08 2.03
CA ASP A 32 -8.31 -0.40 2.76
C ASP A 32 -9.68 -1.10 2.58
N LYS A 33 -9.87 -1.76 1.43
CA LYS A 33 -11.10 -2.49 1.12
C LYS A 33 -11.24 -3.82 1.85
N LEU A 34 -10.15 -4.38 2.38
CA LEU A 34 -10.15 -5.66 3.09
C LEU A 34 -10.04 -5.48 4.60
N ILE A 35 -9.21 -4.53 5.04
CA ILE A 35 -8.83 -4.40 6.44
C ILE A 35 -8.64 -2.91 6.74
N PRO A 36 -9.15 -2.40 7.86
CA PRO A 36 -8.86 -1.03 8.28
C PRO A 36 -7.35 -0.87 8.53
N ILE A 37 -6.76 0.13 7.88
CA ILE A 37 -5.34 0.49 8.02
C ILE A 37 -5.22 1.64 9.02
N ASP A 38 -4.31 1.51 9.99
CA ASP A 38 -4.04 2.55 10.98
C ASP A 38 -3.06 3.61 10.46
N VAL A 39 -2.06 3.19 9.68
CA VAL A 39 -0.99 4.07 9.19
C VAL A 39 -0.66 3.77 7.72
N TYR A 40 -0.64 4.83 6.91
CA TYR A 40 -0.25 4.80 5.50
C TYR A 40 1.17 5.31 5.31
N PHE A 41 2.06 4.46 4.80
CA PHE A 41 3.45 4.84 4.48
C PHE A 41 3.66 4.87 2.96
N ARG A 42 3.62 6.08 2.40
CA ARG A 42 3.73 6.29 0.96
C ARG A 42 5.19 6.52 0.57
N ALA A 43 5.91 5.44 0.28
CA ALA A 43 7.25 5.52 -0.31
C ALA A 43 7.14 5.96 -1.78
N ALA A 44 7.25 7.26 -2.03
CA ALA A 44 7.50 7.78 -3.36
C ALA A 44 8.91 7.36 -3.78
N LEU A 45 9.00 6.36 -4.67
CA LEU A 45 10.22 5.99 -5.39
C LEU A 45 10.59 7.11 -6.38
N LEU A 46 10.99 8.27 -5.86
CA LEU A 46 11.61 9.32 -6.66
C LEU A 46 12.94 9.72 -6.02
N ASN A 47 14.02 9.18 -6.59
CA ASN A 47 15.39 9.71 -6.59
C ASN A 47 16.11 9.95 -5.24
N ARG A 48 16.64 8.89 -4.62
CA ARG A 48 17.91 8.96 -3.86
C ARG A 48 19.13 8.45 -4.68
N ARG A 49 19.14 8.73 -5.99
CA ARG A 49 20.33 8.58 -6.88
C ARG A 49 20.62 9.85 -7.69
N ARG A 50 20.42 11.03 -7.09
CA ARG A 50 20.93 12.32 -7.58
C ARG A 50 20.93 13.32 -6.43
N LEU A 51 21.85 13.13 -5.49
CA LEU A 51 22.52 14.15 -4.65
C LEU A 51 23.65 13.44 -3.93
#